data_AF-A0AAW0WXU5-F1
#
_entry.id   AF-A0AAW0WXU5-F1
#
_cell.length_a   1.000
_cell.length_b   1.000
_cell.length_c   1.000
_cell.angle_alpha   90.00
_cell.angle_beta   90.00
_cell.angle_gamma   90.00
#
_symmetry.space_group_name_H-M   'P 1'
#
loop_
_entity.id
_entity.type
_entity.pdbx_description
1 polymer ?
#
loop_
_entity_poly.entity_id
_entity_poly.type
_entity_poly.pdbx_seq_one_letter_code
_entity_poly.pdbx_strand_id
1 'polypeptide(L)'
;MTSATSFLLLLMFPGSYVAGLDCTLREDEIACSSEAKCVKLRYVCDGDNDCAGGEDEDPDLCYVFKSHYTCEKGEVNCRRGSQMECMRLLNYCQQTDPPCQGDVDPKMCKVLLDNTVQTFTSIVLPADEAPVQSWRRSELLGEDLVANLNNTISHPDCPDMYTVVGDQCLSVFSVGKVSWGEARAFCKVINGDLLTFKSVSHFSTVIQHLQHNQLTTDFWVGGRQMEKRDGWTWIDEVPMVLGSPYWAVRQYEECQTRNLTTATQTTRAANRATCYHYRQAPEHNELGYCASLSYQHYFYMTDEDCLLQKSPLCVTV
;
A
#
# COMPACT_ATOMS: atom_id res chain seq x y z
N MET A 1 0.35 -58.44 -42.95
CA MET A 1 -0.57 -57.30 -43.05
C MET A 1 -1.49 -57.38 -41.83
N THR A 2 -1.03 -56.89 -40.66
CA THR A 2 -1.40 -55.59 -40.03
C THR A 2 -2.90 -55.55 -39.66
N SER A 3 -3.36 -55.35 -38.43
CA SER A 3 -2.88 -54.48 -37.34
C SER A 3 -3.54 -54.93 -36.02
N ALA A 4 -2.76 -55.06 -34.95
CA ALA A 4 -3.28 -55.20 -33.59
C ALA A 4 -3.29 -53.82 -32.93
N THR A 5 -4.46 -53.25 -32.72
CA THR A 5 -4.64 -51.96 -32.04
C THR A 5 -4.53 -52.17 -30.53
N SER A 6 -3.39 -51.77 -29.97
CA SER A 6 -3.11 -51.71 -28.54
C SER A 6 -3.79 -50.46 -27.95
N PHE A 7 -4.84 -50.63 -27.16
CA PHE A 7 -5.42 -49.55 -26.35
C PHE A 7 -4.55 -49.37 -25.09
N LEU A 8 -3.71 -48.34 -25.09
CA LEU A 8 -3.01 -47.86 -23.90
C LEU A 8 -4.03 -47.09 -23.05
N LEU A 9 -4.51 -47.68 -21.94
CA LEU A 9 -5.18 -46.92 -20.88
C LEU A 9 -4.11 -46.06 -20.17
N LEU A 10 -4.02 -44.80 -20.55
CA LEU A 10 -3.38 -43.76 -19.74
C LEU A 10 -4.24 -43.55 -18.49
N LEU A 11 -3.81 -44.15 -17.38
CA LEU A 11 -4.27 -43.74 -16.05
C LEU A 11 -3.82 -42.30 -15.85
N MET A 12 -4.73 -41.35 -16.09
CA MET A 12 -4.58 -39.99 -15.61
C MET A 12 -4.61 -40.06 -14.08
N PHE A 13 -3.43 -40.04 -13.47
CA PHE A 13 -3.32 -39.59 -12.09
C PHE A 13 -3.89 -38.17 -12.08
N PRO A 14 -4.98 -37.89 -11.35
CA PRO A 14 -5.29 -36.51 -11.04
C PRO A 14 -4.09 -36.03 -10.25
N GLY A 15 -3.25 -35.22 -10.87
CA GLY A 15 -2.22 -34.48 -10.17
C GLY A 15 -2.94 -33.76 -9.05
N SER A 16 -2.69 -34.22 -7.83
CA SER A 16 -3.14 -33.58 -6.62
C SER A 16 -2.53 -32.18 -6.65
N TYR A 17 -3.30 -31.20 -7.11
CA TYR A 17 -3.06 -29.83 -6.70
C TYR A 17 -3.23 -29.85 -5.19
N VAL A 18 -2.12 -29.90 -4.46
CA VAL A 18 -2.10 -29.61 -3.03
C VAL A 18 -2.47 -28.13 -2.95
N ALA A 19 -3.76 -27.86 -2.80
CA ALA A 19 -4.21 -26.56 -2.34
C ALA A 19 -3.48 -26.28 -1.03
N GLY A 20 -2.83 -25.12 -0.92
CA GLY A 20 -2.14 -24.70 0.30
C GLY A 20 -3.09 -24.87 1.48
N LEU A 21 -2.63 -25.60 2.50
CA LEU A 21 -3.42 -25.84 3.69
C LEU A 21 -3.57 -24.51 4.45
N ASP A 22 -4.80 -24.03 4.58
CA ASP A 22 -5.09 -22.82 5.33
C ASP A 22 -5.14 -23.12 6.84
N CYS A 23 -4.04 -22.84 7.54
CA CYS A 23 -3.90 -23.01 8.98
C CYS A 23 -4.43 -21.81 9.80
N THR A 24 -5.12 -20.84 9.18
CA THR A 24 -5.60 -19.62 9.87
C THR A 24 -6.81 -19.83 10.79
N LEU A 25 -7.38 -21.04 10.81
CA LEU A 25 -8.53 -21.38 11.66
C LEU A 25 -8.23 -21.33 13.17
N ARG A 26 -6.94 -21.30 13.56
CA ARG A 26 -6.47 -21.11 14.93
C ARG A 26 -5.32 -20.11 14.92
N GLU A 27 -5.39 -19.11 15.79
CA GLU A 27 -4.43 -17.99 15.81
C GLU A 27 -2.98 -18.44 16.11
N ASP A 28 -2.75 -19.63 16.69
CA ASP A 28 -1.43 -20.13 17.11
C ASP A 28 -0.87 -21.27 16.26
N GLU A 29 -1.37 -21.48 15.04
CA GLU A 29 -0.95 -22.56 14.13
C GLU A 29 -0.37 -22.02 12.81
N ILE A 30 0.62 -22.73 12.26
CA ILE A 30 1.35 -22.39 11.03
C ILE A 30 1.50 -23.63 10.14
N ALA A 31 1.47 -23.46 8.82
CA ALA A 31 1.57 -24.55 7.86
C ALA A 31 3.03 -25.00 7.66
N CYS A 32 3.26 -26.31 7.53
CA CYS A 32 4.50 -26.85 6.98
C CYS A 32 4.54 -26.66 5.46
N SER A 33 5.70 -26.35 4.89
CA SER A 33 5.84 -26.21 3.42
C SER A 33 6.04 -27.55 2.72
N SER A 34 6.60 -28.52 3.42
CA SER A 34 6.87 -29.87 2.91
C SER A 34 5.64 -30.77 2.84
N GLU A 35 4.61 -30.47 3.66
CA GLU A 35 3.41 -31.28 3.77
C GLU A 35 2.20 -30.45 4.21
N ALA A 36 0.99 -30.92 3.90
CA ALA A 36 -0.25 -30.31 4.39
C ALA A 36 -0.47 -30.67 5.88
N LYS A 37 0.35 -30.11 6.77
CA LYS A 37 0.26 -30.24 8.23
C LYS A 37 0.32 -28.85 8.87
N CYS A 38 -0.55 -28.59 9.84
CA CYS A 38 -0.45 -27.42 10.70
C CYS A 38 0.27 -27.80 12.00
N VAL A 39 1.24 -27.00 12.40
CA VAL A 39 1.96 -27.14 13.68
C VAL A 39 1.76 -25.87 14.51
N LYS A 40 1.89 -25.97 15.84
CA LYS A 40 1.77 -24.78 16.69
C LYS A 40 3.02 -23.92 16.55
N LEU A 41 2.88 -22.59 16.62
CA LEU A 41 4.03 -21.68 16.57
C LEU A 41 5.10 -21.98 17.64
N ARG A 42 4.71 -22.53 18.79
CA ARG A 42 5.63 -22.96 19.85
C ARG A 42 6.47 -24.21 19.52
N TYR A 43 6.09 -24.93 18.48
CA TYR A 43 6.79 -26.11 17.95
C TYR A 43 7.77 -25.73 16.84
N VAL A 44 7.68 -24.51 16.31
CA VAL A 44 8.72 -23.99 15.42
C VAL A 44 9.95 -23.67 16.26
N CYS A 45 11.08 -24.25 15.89
CA CYS A 45 12.34 -24.08 16.59
C CYS A 45 12.18 -24.46 18.07
N ASP A 46 11.87 -25.71 18.33
CA ASP A 46 11.62 -26.25 19.64
C ASP A 46 12.54 -27.44 19.98
N GLY A 47 13.30 -27.93 18.98
CA GLY A 47 14.28 -29.00 19.06
C GLY A 47 13.77 -30.35 18.54
N ASP A 48 12.47 -30.45 18.27
CA ASP A 48 11.83 -31.63 17.69
C ASP A 48 11.40 -31.36 16.24
N ASN A 49 11.47 -32.40 15.39
CA ASN A 49 11.08 -32.27 13.99
C ASN A 49 9.55 -32.43 13.84
N ASP A 50 8.83 -31.32 13.85
CA ASP A 50 7.37 -31.26 13.75
C ASP A 50 6.86 -31.12 12.32
N CYS A 51 7.67 -30.66 11.36
CA CYS A 51 7.34 -30.74 9.93
C CYS A 51 8.08 -31.90 9.25
N ALA A 52 7.44 -32.67 8.37
CA ALA A 52 8.11 -33.80 7.72
C ALA A 52 9.44 -33.45 7.02
N GLY A 53 9.57 -32.23 6.49
CA GLY A 53 10.78 -31.71 5.84
C GLY A 53 11.82 -31.07 6.76
N GLY A 54 11.55 -30.93 8.07
CA GLY A 54 12.46 -30.30 9.03
C GLY A 54 12.65 -28.80 8.84
N GLU A 55 11.77 -28.14 8.06
CA GLU A 55 11.80 -26.70 7.86
C GLU A 55 11.59 -25.90 9.15
N ASP A 56 10.88 -26.48 10.13
CA ASP A 56 10.62 -25.92 11.45
C ASP A 56 11.84 -25.94 12.37
N GLU A 57 12.87 -26.71 12.04
CA GLU A 57 14.15 -26.76 12.75
C GLU A 57 15.33 -26.27 11.88
N ASP A 58 15.04 -25.51 10.82
CA ASP A 58 16.07 -24.93 9.97
C ASP A 58 17.02 -24.03 10.80
N PRO A 59 18.35 -24.25 10.78
CA PRO A 59 19.27 -23.55 11.68
C PRO A 59 19.28 -22.03 11.52
N ASP A 60 19.17 -21.55 10.28
CA ASP A 60 19.19 -20.12 9.97
C ASP A 60 17.83 -19.49 10.32
N LEU A 61 16.72 -20.19 10.05
CA LEU A 61 15.40 -19.79 10.50
C LEU A 61 15.36 -19.70 12.03
N CYS A 62 15.86 -20.71 12.72
CA CYS A 62 15.90 -20.77 14.17
C CYS A 62 16.88 -19.80 14.81
N TYR A 63 17.93 -19.38 14.12
CA TYR A 63 18.78 -18.28 14.57
C TYR A 63 18.00 -16.96 14.67
N VAL A 64 17.02 -16.76 13.77
CA VAL A 64 16.17 -15.57 13.74
C VAL A 64 14.94 -15.73 14.66
N PHE A 65 14.29 -16.90 14.67
CA PHE A 65 13.14 -17.24 15.54
C PHE A 65 13.52 -17.36 17.02
N LYS A 66 14.66 -17.99 17.35
CA LYS A 66 15.13 -18.15 18.74
C LYS A 66 15.96 -16.94 19.15
N SER A 67 15.45 -16.19 20.11
CA SER A 67 16.32 -15.43 21.02
C SER A 67 17.28 -16.39 21.71
N HIS A 68 18.58 -16.19 21.59
CA HIS A 68 19.57 -16.88 22.42
C HIS A 68 19.24 -16.66 23.92
N TYR A 69 18.55 -17.64 24.52
CA TYR A 69 18.43 -17.93 25.96
C TYR A 69 17.51 -17.10 26.89
N THR A 70 16.60 -16.24 26.41
CA THR A 70 15.77 -15.42 27.35
C THR A 70 14.26 -15.48 27.21
N CYS A 71 13.69 -16.02 26.12
CA CYS A 71 12.23 -16.03 25.89
C CYS A 71 11.65 -17.44 25.80
N GLU A 72 10.36 -17.59 26.10
CA GLU A 72 9.68 -18.89 26.04
C GLU A 72 9.48 -19.34 24.58
N LYS A 73 9.21 -20.64 24.38
CA LYS A 73 8.88 -21.19 23.04
C LYS A 73 7.66 -20.45 22.47
N GLY A 74 7.74 -20.00 21.22
CA GLY A 74 6.68 -19.21 20.59
C GLY A 74 6.84 -17.68 20.77
N GLU A 75 7.92 -17.24 21.41
CA GLU A 75 8.24 -15.84 21.65
C GLU A 75 9.60 -15.46 21.03
N VAL A 76 9.73 -14.19 20.67
CA VAL A 76 10.95 -13.60 20.09
C VAL A 76 11.45 -12.47 20.98
N ASN A 77 12.78 -12.29 21.04
CA ASN A 77 13.34 -11.21 21.82
C ASN A 77 13.05 -9.88 21.18
N CYS A 78 12.78 -8.91 22.02
CA CYS A 78 12.52 -7.58 21.61
C CYS A 78 13.25 -6.56 22.48
N ARG A 79 14.04 -5.68 21.85
CA ARG A 79 14.72 -4.61 22.57
C ARG A 79 13.76 -3.46 22.81
N ARG A 80 13.65 -3.00 24.06
CA ARG A 80 12.94 -1.78 24.46
C ARG A 80 13.87 -0.91 25.30
N GLY A 81 14.47 0.10 24.67
CA GLY A 81 15.48 0.94 25.31
C GLY A 81 16.74 0.15 25.68
N SER A 82 17.01 -0.01 26.99
CA SER A 82 18.11 -0.82 27.52
C SER A 82 17.67 -2.20 28.02
N GLN A 83 16.40 -2.55 27.90
CA GLN A 83 15.83 -3.82 28.37
C GLN A 83 15.49 -4.74 27.19
N MET A 84 15.63 -6.05 27.42
CA MET A 84 15.20 -7.09 26.49
C MET A 84 13.88 -7.66 27.05
N GLU A 85 12.84 -7.66 26.24
CA GLU A 85 11.50 -8.14 26.58
C GLU A 85 11.04 -9.17 25.56
N CYS A 86 10.20 -10.12 25.97
CA CYS A 86 9.70 -11.17 25.09
C CYS A 86 8.37 -10.77 24.48
N MET A 87 8.21 -11.01 23.18
CA MET A 87 6.98 -10.76 22.45
C MET A 87 6.53 -12.01 21.70
N ARG A 88 5.21 -12.18 21.52
CA ARG A 88 4.68 -13.30 20.73
C ARG A 88 5.12 -13.19 19.28
N LEU A 89 5.48 -14.32 18.66
CA LEU A 89 5.89 -14.42 17.25
C LEU A 89 4.91 -13.73 16.29
N LEU A 90 3.60 -13.91 16.48
CA LEU A 90 2.56 -13.26 15.66
C LEU A 90 2.66 -11.73 15.61
N ASN A 91 3.18 -11.11 16.68
CA ASN A 91 3.29 -9.66 16.80
C ASN A 91 4.63 -9.13 16.27
N TYR A 92 5.57 -10.01 15.91
CA TYR A 92 6.94 -9.65 15.53
C TYR A 92 6.97 -8.63 14.39
N CYS A 93 6.18 -8.85 13.35
CA CYS A 93 6.15 -8.00 12.15
C CYS A 93 5.27 -6.77 12.28
N GLN A 94 4.27 -6.84 13.14
CA GLN A 94 3.36 -5.74 13.39
C GLN A 94 4.00 -4.68 14.29
N GLN A 95 5.06 -5.05 15.04
CA GLN A 95 5.69 -4.20 16.04
C GLN A 95 4.63 -3.59 16.99
N THR A 96 3.62 -4.37 17.39
CA THR A 96 2.54 -3.87 18.24
C THR A 96 2.70 -4.33 19.68
N ASP A 97 2.47 -3.37 20.57
CA ASP A 97 2.22 -3.46 22.02
C ASP A 97 3.32 -4.06 22.93
N PRO A 98 4.23 -3.19 23.40
CA PRO A 98 4.87 -2.07 22.71
C PRO A 98 5.73 -2.46 21.47
N PRO A 99 6.01 -1.53 20.53
CA PRO A 99 6.85 -1.80 19.37
C PRO A 99 8.26 -2.21 19.74
N CYS A 100 8.84 -3.06 18.88
CA CYS A 100 10.20 -3.49 19.06
C CYS A 100 11.21 -2.48 18.52
N GLN A 101 12.26 -2.20 19.27
CA GLN A 101 13.31 -1.29 18.82
C GLN A 101 14.32 -2.05 17.96
N GLY A 102 14.29 -1.81 16.65
CA GLY A 102 15.24 -2.37 15.68
C GLY A 102 14.55 -2.79 14.38
N ASP A 103 15.36 -3.14 13.39
CA ASP A 103 14.85 -3.69 12.12
C ASP A 103 14.42 -5.15 12.34
N VAL A 104 13.18 -5.47 11.98
CA VAL A 104 12.68 -6.85 11.94
C VAL A 104 13.30 -7.58 10.75
N ASP A 105 13.53 -8.89 10.88
CA ASP A 105 14.03 -9.68 9.76
C ASP A 105 12.90 -9.89 8.71
N PRO A 106 13.10 -9.41 7.46
CA PRO A 106 12.06 -9.47 6.44
C PRO A 106 11.72 -10.91 6.01
N LYS A 107 12.63 -11.88 6.15
CA LYS A 107 12.37 -13.29 5.84
C LYS A 107 11.51 -13.93 6.91
N MET A 108 11.77 -13.60 8.17
CA MET A 108 10.90 -14.03 9.27
C MET A 108 9.50 -13.44 9.10
N CYS A 109 9.39 -12.18 8.67
CA CYS A 109 8.09 -11.61 8.38
C CYS A 109 7.37 -12.24 7.22
N LYS A 110 8.10 -12.66 6.19
CA LYS A 110 7.50 -13.45 5.11
C LYS A 110 6.92 -14.77 5.62
N VAL A 111 7.63 -15.51 6.47
CA VAL A 111 7.14 -16.79 7.04
C VAL A 111 5.87 -16.59 7.87
N LEU A 112 5.82 -15.55 8.69
CA LEU A 112 4.65 -15.26 9.54
C LEU A 112 3.46 -14.74 8.73
N LEU A 113 3.70 -13.89 7.72
CA LEU A 113 2.64 -13.34 6.85
C LEU A 113 2.08 -14.38 5.88
N ASP A 114 2.94 -15.22 5.31
CA ASP A 114 2.54 -16.34 4.44
C ASP A 114 1.94 -17.50 5.24
N ASN A 115 1.95 -17.42 6.58
CA ASN A 115 1.52 -18.45 7.53
C ASN A 115 2.08 -19.85 7.20
N THR A 116 3.33 -19.90 6.71
CA THR A 116 3.94 -21.13 6.19
C THR A 116 5.42 -21.17 6.55
N VAL A 117 5.84 -22.17 7.33
CA VAL A 117 7.23 -22.45 7.69
C VAL A 117 7.99 -22.97 6.47
N GLN A 118 9.14 -22.38 6.21
CA GLN A 118 10.01 -22.68 5.08
C GLN A 118 11.47 -22.59 5.54
N THR A 119 12.38 -23.34 4.92
CA THR A 119 13.81 -23.23 5.21
C THR A 119 14.33 -21.83 4.84
N PHE A 120 15.26 -21.27 5.62
CA PHE A 120 15.68 -19.88 5.45
C PHE A 120 16.26 -19.54 4.07
N THR A 121 16.88 -20.54 3.44
CA THR A 121 17.45 -20.45 2.09
C THR A 121 16.40 -20.45 0.98
N SER A 122 15.21 -21.00 1.24
CA SER A 122 14.08 -21.00 0.29
C SER A 122 13.22 -19.74 0.36
N ILE A 123 13.34 -18.95 1.44
CA ILE A 123 12.61 -17.69 1.60
C ILE A 123 13.19 -16.64 0.64
N VAL A 124 12.46 -16.36 -0.44
CA VAL A 124 12.78 -15.31 -1.41
C VAL A 124 12.06 -14.03 -1.01
N LEU A 125 12.81 -12.96 -0.72
CA LEU A 125 12.25 -11.64 -0.44
C LEU A 125 11.88 -10.91 -1.73
N PRO A 126 10.90 -9.99 -1.71
CA PRO A 126 10.54 -9.18 -2.88
C PRO A 126 11.72 -8.39 -3.49
N ALA A 127 12.73 -8.05 -2.68
CA ALA A 127 13.93 -7.36 -3.14
C ALA A 127 14.95 -8.28 -3.83
N ASP A 128 14.87 -9.60 -3.62
CA ASP A 128 15.76 -10.62 -4.19
C ASP A 128 15.21 -11.21 -5.50
N GLU A 129 14.10 -10.70 -6.02
CA GLU A 129 13.61 -11.02 -7.36
C GLU A 129 14.59 -10.49 -8.42
N ALA A 130 15.48 -11.37 -8.88
CA ALA A 130 16.55 -11.10 -9.83
C ALA A 130 16.12 -10.27 -11.07
N PRO A 131 17.08 -9.57 -11.75
CA PRO A 131 16.85 -8.74 -12.95
C PRO A 131 16.08 -9.37 -14.13
N VAL A 132 15.88 -10.70 -14.11
CA VAL A 132 15.15 -11.46 -15.13
C VAL A 132 13.63 -11.46 -14.89
N GLN A 133 13.13 -11.06 -13.72
CA GLN A 133 11.68 -10.89 -13.49
C GLN A 133 11.23 -9.44 -13.65
N SER A 134 12.13 -8.47 -13.47
CA SER A 134 11.81 -7.05 -13.62
C SER A 134 11.41 -6.68 -15.05
N TRP A 135 12.04 -7.27 -16.09
CA TRP A 135 11.62 -7.04 -17.47
C TRP A 135 10.24 -7.63 -17.75
N ARG A 136 9.93 -8.85 -17.27
CA ARG A 136 8.59 -9.46 -17.44
C ARG A 136 7.53 -8.64 -16.75
N ARG A 137 7.80 -8.20 -15.53
CA ARG A 137 6.91 -7.32 -14.78
C ARG A 137 6.73 -5.98 -15.51
N SER A 138 7.79 -5.42 -16.08
CA SER A 138 7.71 -4.20 -16.88
C SER A 138 6.85 -4.38 -18.13
N GLU A 139 6.97 -5.50 -18.84
CA GLU A 139 6.13 -5.82 -20.01
C GLU A 139 4.66 -5.98 -19.59
N LEU A 140 4.38 -6.71 -18.50
CA LEU A 140 3.01 -6.87 -17.97
C LEU A 140 2.38 -5.53 -17.57
N LEU A 141 3.15 -4.62 -16.98
CA LEU A 141 2.68 -3.26 -16.67
C LEU A 141 2.42 -2.45 -17.96
N GLY A 142 3.21 -2.66 -19.00
CA GLY A 142 2.98 -2.08 -20.32
C GLY A 142 1.70 -2.59 -20.97
N GLU A 143 1.45 -3.91 -20.91
CA GLU A 143 0.21 -4.53 -21.41
C GLU A 143 -1.03 -4.02 -20.67
N ASP A 144 -0.96 -3.90 -19.33
CA ASP A 144 -2.05 -3.34 -18.51
C ASP A 144 -2.34 -1.87 -18.85
N LEU A 145 -1.29 -1.06 -19.05
CA LEU A 145 -1.45 0.32 -19.52
C LEU A 145 -2.17 0.36 -20.86
N VAL A 146 -1.73 -0.46 -21.83
CA VAL A 146 -2.33 -0.51 -23.17
C VAL A 146 -3.79 -0.95 -23.11
N ALA A 147 -4.11 -1.94 -22.27
CA ALA A 147 -5.48 -2.40 -22.06
C ALA A 147 -6.38 -1.31 -21.48
N ASN A 148 -5.83 -0.43 -20.64
CA ASN A 148 -6.56 0.64 -19.95
C ASN A 148 -6.43 2.02 -20.61
N LEU A 149 -5.80 2.15 -21.79
CA LEU A 149 -5.62 3.42 -22.50
C LEU A 149 -6.95 4.14 -22.70
N ASN A 150 -7.98 3.41 -23.12
CA ASN A 150 -9.29 3.99 -23.42
C ASN A 150 -9.99 4.57 -22.18
N ASN A 151 -9.59 4.14 -20.99
CA ASN A 151 -10.17 4.55 -19.72
C ASN A 151 -9.34 5.62 -19.01
N THR A 152 -8.16 5.94 -19.53
CA THR A 152 -7.19 6.81 -18.86
C THR A 152 -6.78 8.00 -19.72
N ILE A 153 -6.45 7.79 -21.00
CA ILE A 153 -5.87 8.82 -21.88
C ILE A 153 -6.28 8.69 -23.36
N SER A 154 -7.29 7.90 -23.71
CA SER A 154 -7.79 7.81 -25.09
C SER A 154 -9.29 7.62 -25.13
N HIS A 155 -10.01 8.35 -25.99
CA HIS A 155 -11.41 8.09 -26.29
C HIS A 155 -11.79 8.73 -27.61
N PRO A 156 -12.64 8.12 -28.46
CA PRO A 156 -13.01 8.68 -29.76
C PRO A 156 -13.64 10.08 -29.71
N ASP A 157 -14.35 10.38 -28.61
CA ASP A 157 -15.05 11.65 -28.40
C ASP A 157 -14.18 12.73 -27.72
N CYS A 158 -12.91 12.43 -27.43
CA CYS A 158 -11.97 13.36 -26.79
C CYS A 158 -10.73 13.58 -27.66
N PRO A 159 -10.02 14.72 -27.49
CA PRO A 159 -8.73 14.93 -28.12
C PRO A 159 -7.70 13.87 -27.74
N ASP A 160 -6.63 13.76 -28.53
CA ASP A 160 -5.50 12.87 -28.20
C ASP A 160 -5.00 13.12 -26.77
N MET A 161 -4.70 12.03 -26.05
CA MET A 161 -4.31 12.00 -24.63
C MET A 161 -5.45 12.20 -23.62
N TYR A 162 -6.72 12.19 -24.04
CA TYR A 162 -7.87 12.32 -23.14
C TYR A 162 -8.87 11.18 -23.27
N THR A 163 -9.55 10.88 -22.17
CA THR A 163 -10.70 9.99 -22.08
C THR A 163 -11.94 10.73 -21.57
N VAL A 164 -13.13 10.19 -21.83
CA VAL A 164 -14.40 10.77 -21.37
C VAL A 164 -14.62 10.43 -19.90
N VAL A 165 -14.86 11.46 -19.08
CA VAL A 165 -15.25 11.32 -17.68
C VAL A 165 -16.44 12.23 -17.39
N GLY A 166 -17.63 11.65 -17.37
CA GLY A 166 -18.88 12.43 -17.26
C GLY A 166 -19.12 13.25 -18.53
N ASP A 167 -19.18 14.57 -18.39
CA ASP A 167 -19.41 15.54 -19.46
C ASP A 167 -18.14 16.26 -19.92
N GLN A 168 -16.96 15.78 -19.54
CA GLN A 168 -15.69 16.40 -19.88
C GLN A 168 -14.63 15.38 -20.31
N CYS A 169 -13.55 15.88 -20.92
CA CYS A 169 -12.40 15.09 -21.30
C CYS A 169 -11.29 15.26 -20.26
N LEU A 170 -10.86 14.15 -19.63
CA LEU A 170 -9.77 14.12 -18.66
C LEU A 170 -8.59 13.28 -19.17
N SER A 171 -7.38 13.70 -18.85
CA SER A 171 -6.17 12.88 -19.01
C SER A 171 -5.77 12.36 -17.63
N VAL A 172 -5.98 11.08 -17.41
CA VAL A 172 -5.67 10.36 -16.16
C VAL A 172 -4.33 9.65 -16.33
N PHE A 173 -3.24 10.40 -16.30
CA PHE A 173 -1.90 9.87 -16.61
C PHE A 173 -1.25 9.22 -15.38
N SER A 174 -1.58 7.95 -15.10
CA SER A 174 -1.17 7.23 -13.89
C SER A 174 0.27 6.69 -13.89
N VAL A 175 0.95 6.72 -15.04
CA VAL A 175 2.24 6.03 -15.26
C VAL A 175 3.45 6.88 -14.86
N GLY A 176 3.35 8.20 -15.01
CA GLY A 176 4.46 9.12 -14.70
C GLY A 176 4.13 10.02 -13.53
N LYS A 177 5.05 10.12 -12.58
CA LYS A 177 4.95 11.00 -11.42
C LYS A 177 5.93 12.15 -11.55
N VAL A 178 5.44 13.36 -11.32
CA VAL A 178 6.20 14.61 -11.46
C VAL A 178 5.81 15.59 -10.35
N SER A 179 6.59 16.67 -10.16
CA SER A 179 6.22 17.74 -9.24
C SER A 179 4.98 18.50 -9.72
N TRP A 180 4.31 19.26 -8.84
CA TRP A 180 3.07 19.96 -9.19
C TRP A 180 3.25 20.95 -10.37
N GLY A 181 4.38 21.66 -10.40
CA GLY A 181 4.70 22.60 -11.48
C GLY A 181 4.92 21.90 -12.82
N GLU A 182 5.63 20.77 -12.81
CA GLU A 182 5.84 19.93 -13.99
C GLU A 182 4.53 19.29 -14.47
N ALA A 183 3.68 18.84 -13.54
CA ALA A 183 2.34 18.31 -13.85
C ALA A 183 1.50 19.34 -14.59
N ARG A 184 1.49 20.59 -14.12
CA ARG A 184 0.78 21.68 -14.80
C ARG A 184 1.34 21.95 -16.20
N ALA A 185 2.67 22.01 -16.33
CA ALA A 185 3.31 22.20 -17.62
C ALA A 185 2.99 21.08 -18.59
N PHE A 186 2.97 19.82 -18.13
CA PHE A 186 2.53 18.67 -18.91
C PHE A 186 1.09 18.83 -19.41
N CYS A 187 0.15 19.17 -18.52
CA CYS A 187 -1.25 19.41 -18.90
C CYS A 187 -1.39 20.52 -19.95
N LYS A 188 -0.58 21.58 -19.86
CA LYS A 188 -0.55 22.66 -20.84
C LYS A 188 -0.07 22.21 -22.22
N VAL A 189 0.93 21.34 -22.28
CA VAL A 189 1.48 20.80 -23.54
C VAL A 189 0.44 19.98 -24.29
N ILE A 190 -0.43 19.26 -23.58
CA ILE A 190 -1.52 18.47 -24.18
C ILE A 190 -2.81 19.27 -24.37
N ASN A 191 -2.76 20.60 -24.44
CA ASN A 191 -3.93 21.50 -24.62
C ASN A 191 -4.96 21.47 -23.47
N GLY A 192 -4.49 21.30 -22.24
CA GLY A 192 -5.31 21.36 -21.04
C GLY A 192 -4.73 22.24 -19.92
N ASP A 193 -5.20 21.98 -18.71
CA ASP A 193 -4.60 22.44 -17.46
C ASP A 193 -4.88 21.40 -16.35
N LEU A 194 -4.32 21.58 -15.16
CA LEU A 194 -4.66 20.72 -14.03
C LEU A 194 -6.15 20.82 -13.68
N LEU A 195 -6.76 19.68 -13.32
CA LEU A 195 -8.18 19.61 -13.01
C LEU A 195 -8.56 20.54 -11.84
N THR A 196 -9.64 21.30 -12.02
CA THR A 196 -10.27 22.10 -10.95
C THR A 196 -11.70 21.62 -10.74
N PHE A 197 -12.09 21.39 -9.49
CA PHE A 197 -13.44 20.91 -9.18
C PHE A 197 -14.41 22.07 -9.00
N LYS A 198 -15.53 22.00 -9.73
CA LYS A 198 -16.56 23.06 -9.75
C LYS A 198 -17.75 22.76 -8.84
N SER A 199 -18.01 21.48 -8.58
CA SER A 199 -19.16 21.04 -7.79
C SER A 199 -18.91 19.66 -7.17
N VAL A 200 -19.75 19.30 -6.20
CA VAL A 200 -19.71 17.98 -5.56
C VAL A 200 -20.08 16.88 -6.56
N SER A 201 -21.00 17.14 -7.48
CA SER A 201 -21.37 16.19 -8.53
C SER A 201 -20.22 15.91 -9.49
N HIS A 202 -19.48 16.97 -9.87
CA HIS A 202 -18.27 16.83 -10.68
C HIS A 202 -17.23 15.99 -9.93
N PHE A 203 -16.93 16.33 -8.66
CA PHE A 203 -16.00 15.55 -7.86
C PHE A 203 -16.38 14.07 -7.76
N SER A 204 -17.64 13.79 -7.41
CA SER A 204 -18.16 12.41 -7.33
C SER A 204 -18.01 11.64 -8.64
N THR A 205 -18.23 12.29 -9.79
CA THR A 205 -18.13 11.67 -11.11
C THR A 205 -16.69 11.24 -11.40
N VAL A 206 -15.72 12.10 -11.08
CA VAL A 206 -14.29 11.79 -11.25
C VAL A 206 -13.87 10.66 -10.31
N ILE A 207 -14.27 10.70 -9.03
CA ILE A 207 -13.93 9.62 -8.09
C ILE A 207 -14.50 8.27 -8.55
N GLN A 208 -15.75 8.25 -9.00
CA GLN A 208 -16.38 7.03 -9.50
C GLN A 208 -15.64 6.47 -10.72
N HIS A 209 -15.19 7.32 -11.63
CA HIS A 209 -14.37 6.91 -12.77
C HIS A 209 -13.05 6.31 -12.33
N LEU A 210 -12.32 6.95 -11.41
CA LEU A 210 -11.05 6.43 -10.91
C LEU A 210 -11.23 5.07 -10.20
N GLN A 211 -12.29 4.93 -9.40
CA GLN A 211 -12.62 3.67 -8.71
C GLN A 211 -13.04 2.55 -9.66
N HIS A 212 -13.90 2.85 -10.63
CA HIS A 212 -14.35 1.87 -11.62
C HIS A 212 -13.19 1.28 -12.42
N ASN A 213 -12.20 2.13 -12.73
CA ASN A 213 -10.99 1.75 -13.43
C ASN A 213 -9.85 1.28 -12.51
N GLN A 214 -10.15 1.00 -11.23
CA GLN A 214 -9.21 0.42 -10.26
C GLN A 214 -7.91 1.23 -10.10
N LEU A 215 -7.98 2.55 -10.28
CA LEU A 215 -6.83 3.42 -10.12
C LEU A 215 -6.59 3.69 -8.64
N THR A 216 -5.34 3.56 -8.21
CA THR A 216 -4.91 3.69 -6.81
C THR A 216 -3.73 4.64 -6.63
N THR A 217 -3.30 5.32 -7.70
CA THR A 217 -2.20 6.29 -7.65
C THR A 217 -2.70 7.66 -7.20
N ASP A 218 -1.82 8.44 -6.58
CA ASP A 218 -2.12 9.82 -6.21
C ASP A 218 -1.99 10.74 -7.43
N PHE A 219 -2.87 11.75 -7.49
CA PHE A 219 -2.91 12.71 -8.58
C PHE A 219 -2.74 14.16 -8.12
N TRP A 220 -1.97 14.96 -8.86
CA TRP A 220 -1.99 16.40 -8.73
C TRP A 220 -3.26 16.99 -9.34
N VAL A 221 -3.88 17.92 -8.61
CA VAL A 221 -5.01 18.74 -9.09
C VAL A 221 -4.64 20.22 -9.00
N GLY A 222 -5.46 21.09 -9.59
CA GLY A 222 -5.14 22.51 -9.78
C GLY A 222 -5.22 23.37 -8.52
N GLY A 223 -5.16 22.81 -7.32
CA GLY A 223 -5.21 23.57 -6.08
C GLY A 223 -3.81 23.90 -5.57
N ARG A 224 -3.62 25.12 -5.06
CA ARG A 224 -2.37 25.55 -4.44
C ARG A 224 -2.65 26.55 -3.33
N GLN A 225 -1.77 26.59 -2.34
CA GLN A 225 -1.79 27.63 -1.33
C GLN A 225 -1.00 28.85 -1.83
N MET A 226 -1.71 29.95 -2.11
CA MET A 226 -1.09 31.24 -2.44
C MET A 226 -0.86 32.07 -1.17
N GLU A 227 -0.56 33.38 -1.27
CA GLU A 227 -0.26 34.24 -0.10
C GLU A 227 -1.19 33.96 1.09
N LYS A 228 -0.68 34.08 2.33
CA LYS A 228 -1.44 33.81 3.58
C LYS A 228 -2.82 34.48 3.66
N ARG A 229 -3.08 35.53 2.88
CA ARG A 229 -4.36 36.25 2.85
C ARG A 229 -5.40 35.63 1.92
N ASP A 230 -4.97 34.95 0.86
CA ASP A 230 -5.86 34.47 -0.21
C ASP A 230 -6.27 33.00 -0.01
N GLY A 231 -5.49 32.25 0.78
CA GLY A 231 -5.82 30.88 1.15
C GLY A 231 -5.63 29.87 0.00
N TRP A 232 -6.37 28.76 0.09
CA TRP A 232 -6.37 27.72 -0.94
C TRP A 232 -7.16 28.18 -2.16
N THR A 233 -6.48 28.27 -3.30
CA THR A 233 -7.10 28.69 -4.57
C THR A 233 -6.84 27.66 -5.65
N TRP A 234 -7.82 27.52 -6.53
CA TRP A 234 -7.66 26.83 -7.80
C TRP A 234 -6.81 27.69 -8.75
N ILE A 235 -6.19 27.08 -9.75
CA ILE A 235 -5.40 27.76 -10.79
C ILE A 235 -6.19 28.75 -11.66
N ASP A 236 -7.52 28.76 -11.57
CA ASP A 236 -8.42 29.74 -12.20
C ASP A 236 -8.74 30.92 -11.26
N GLU A 237 -8.02 31.03 -10.14
CA GLU A 237 -8.15 32.06 -9.11
C GLU A 237 -9.46 31.98 -8.30
N VAL A 238 -10.23 30.89 -8.43
CA VAL A 238 -11.41 30.64 -7.59
C VAL A 238 -10.99 30.03 -6.25
N PRO A 239 -11.49 30.54 -5.10
CA PRO A 239 -11.23 29.93 -3.80
C PRO A 239 -11.72 28.48 -3.72
N MET A 240 -10.92 27.60 -3.12
CA MET A 240 -11.29 26.21 -2.88
C MET A 240 -12.29 26.10 -1.73
N VAL A 241 -13.32 25.28 -1.90
CA VAL A 241 -14.19 24.91 -0.79
C VAL A 241 -13.43 23.95 0.11
N LEU A 242 -13.27 24.32 1.38
CA LEU A 242 -12.61 23.50 2.40
C LEU A 242 -13.61 22.58 3.10
N GLY A 243 -13.13 21.40 3.51
CA GLY A 243 -13.92 20.40 4.23
C GLY A 243 -14.61 19.35 3.35
N SER A 244 -15.49 18.57 3.98
CA SER A 244 -16.18 17.45 3.32
C SER A 244 -17.15 17.95 2.23
N PRO A 245 -17.28 17.23 1.11
CA PRO A 245 -16.74 15.90 0.83
C PRO A 245 -15.35 15.89 0.18
N TYR A 246 -14.77 17.04 -0.14
CA TYR A 246 -13.52 17.12 -0.91
C TYR A 246 -12.31 16.78 -0.06
N TRP A 247 -12.16 17.47 1.07
CA TRP A 247 -11.04 17.30 1.98
C TRP A 247 -11.45 16.32 3.07
N ALA A 248 -10.69 15.23 3.18
CA ALA A 248 -10.98 14.20 4.15
C ALA A 248 -9.80 13.99 5.10
N VAL A 249 -10.08 13.12 6.06
CA VAL A 249 -9.16 12.75 7.11
C VAL A 249 -8.22 11.67 6.59
N ARG A 250 -6.91 11.93 6.61
CA ARG A 250 -5.89 10.93 6.33
C ARG A 250 -5.61 10.14 7.61
N GLN A 251 -5.63 8.82 7.52
CA GLN A 251 -5.24 7.96 8.64
C GLN A 251 -3.72 7.78 8.65
N TYR A 252 -3.13 7.87 9.84
CA TYR A 252 -1.71 7.64 10.09
C TYR A 252 -1.58 6.62 11.21
N GLU A 253 -0.57 5.77 11.12
CA GLU A 253 -0.26 4.83 12.20
C GLU A 253 0.25 5.57 13.45
N GLU A 254 0.94 6.70 13.24
CA GLU A 254 1.48 7.53 14.31
C GLU A 254 0.39 8.19 15.17
N CYS A 255 0.54 8.05 16.48
CA CYS A 255 -0.34 8.65 17.47
C CYS A 255 -0.12 10.17 17.56
N GLN A 256 -1.15 10.95 17.20
CA GLN A 256 -1.13 12.40 17.36
C GLN A 256 -2.00 12.83 18.54
N THR A 257 -1.45 13.65 19.44
CA THR A 257 -2.20 14.26 20.53
C THR A 257 -2.46 15.73 20.23
N ARG A 258 -3.70 16.18 20.40
CA ARG A 258 -4.06 17.58 20.17
C ARG A 258 -3.64 18.42 21.38
N ASN A 259 -2.90 19.50 21.14
CA ASN A 259 -2.58 20.48 22.18
C ASN A 259 -3.57 21.65 22.17
N LEU A 260 -3.99 22.09 23.36
CA LEU A 260 -4.80 23.29 23.58
C LEU A 260 -3.95 24.33 24.29
N THR A 261 -3.81 25.51 23.67
CA THR A 261 -3.16 26.67 24.28
C THR A 261 -4.24 27.52 24.95
N THR A 262 -4.21 27.65 26.27
CA THR A 262 -5.14 28.53 26.99
C THR A 262 -4.75 30.00 26.82
N ALA A 263 -5.67 30.93 27.11
CA ALA A 263 -5.41 32.38 27.06
C ALA A 263 -4.19 32.82 27.91
N THR A 264 -3.78 32.00 28.87
CA THR A 264 -2.57 32.14 29.70
C THR A 264 -1.29 31.59 29.05
N GLN A 265 -1.28 31.35 27.73
CA GLN A 265 -0.19 30.72 26.96
C GLN A 265 0.27 29.34 27.50
N THR A 266 -0.58 28.65 28.24
CA THR A 266 -0.25 27.34 28.80
C THR A 266 -0.74 26.27 27.84
N THR A 267 0.17 25.48 27.27
CA THR A 267 -0.17 24.33 26.42
C THR A 267 -0.52 23.12 27.28
N ARG A 268 -1.72 22.56 27.10
CA ARG A 268 -2.16 21.32 27.74
C ARG A 268 -2.63 20.34 26.68
N ALA A 269 -2.43 19.04 26.92
CA ALA A 269 -3.00 18.02 26.06
C ALA A 269 -4.55 18.05 26.16
N ALA A 270 -5.20 18.20 25.01
CA ALA A 270 -6.65 18.15 24.89
C ALA A 270 -7.15 16.73 25.23
N ASN A 271 -8.37 16.64 25.75
CA ASN A 271 -9.05 15.36 25.99
C ASN A 271 -8.18 14.32 26.72
N ARG A 272 -7.45 14.73 27.77
CA ARG A 272 -6.53 13.85 28.53
C ARG A 272 -5.47 13.14 27.66
N ALA A 273 -4.96 13.82 26.63
CA ALA A 273 -4.01 13.23 25.66
C ALA A 273 -4.62 12.05 24.88
N THR A 274 -5.91 12.11 24.55
CA THR A 274 -6.53 11.13 23.64
C THR A 274 -5.71 11.08 22.34
N CYS A 275 -5.38 9.86 21.93
CA CYS A 275 -4.61 9.56 20.74
C CYS A 275 -5.51 9.59 19.51
N TYR A 276 -5.12 10.34 18.47
CA TYR A 276 -5.80 10.35 17.17
C TYR A 276 -4.85 9.78 16.12
N HIS A 277 -5.32 8.78 15.38
CA HIS A 277 -4.60 8.15 14.26
C HIS A 277 -4.96 8.80 12.92
N TYR A 278 -5.29 10.10 12.95
CA TYR A 278 -5.88 10.74 11.81
C TYR A 278 -5.68 12.26 11.82
N ARG A 279 -5.49 12.87 10.66
CA ARG A 279 -5.45 14.34 10.50
C ARG A 279 -6.37 14.82 9.40
N GLN A 280 -7.05 15.93 9.67
CA GLN A 280 -7.96 16.59 8.74
C GLN A 280 -7.15 17.48 7.79
N ALA A 281 -7.30 17.27 6.48
CA ALA A 281 -6.75 18.17 5.48
C ALA A 281 -7.67 19.39 5.23
N PRO A 282 -7.15 20.55 4.79
CA PRO A 282 -5.73 20.86 4.71
C PRO A 282 -5.13 21.01 6.11
N GLU A 283 -3.98 20.39 6.37
CA GLU A 283 -3.26 20.50 7.63
C GLU A 283 -2.45 21.80 7.68
N HIS A 284 -1.73 22.08 6.62
CA HIS A 284 -0.82 23.21 6.54
C HIS A 284 -1.49 24.41 5.88
N ASN A 285 -1.31 25.58 6.48
CA ASN A 285 -1.71 26.87 5.92
C ASN A 285 -0.46 27.69 5.50
N GLU A 286 0.64 27.00 5.23
CA GLU A 286 1.93 27.56 4.87
C GLU A 286 2.12 27.58 3.34
N LEU A 287 3.00 28.46 2.86
CA LEU A 287 3.33 28.52 1.44
C LEU A 287 4.12 27.26 1.04
N GLY A 288 3.94 26.82 -0.21
CA GLY A 288 4.66 25.65 -0.76
C GLY A 288 3.86 24.35 -0.75
N TYR A 289 2.59 24.39 -0.35
CA TYR A 289 1.67 23.24 -0.41
C TYR A 289 0.73 23.33 -1.60
N CYS A 290 0.48 22.17 -2.20
CA CYS A 290 -0.36 21.95 -3.37
C CYS A 290 -1.41 20.88 -3.07
N ALA A 291 -2.55 20.97 -3.76
CA ALA A 291 -3.65 20.05 -3.55
C ALA A 291 -3.43 18.78 -4.38
N SER A 292 -3.52 17.64 -3.71
CA SER A 292 -3.45 16.30 -4.29
C SER A 292 -4.78 15.60 -4.12
N LEU A 293 -5.19 14.81 -5.10
CA LEU A 293 -6.20 13.78 -4.95
C LEU A 293 -5.50 12.46 -4.62
N SER A 294 -5.48 12.12 -3.34
CA SER A 294 -4.70 11.00 -2.81
C SER A 294 -5.57 9.78 -2.55
N TYR A 295 -5.00 8.58 -2.73
CA TYR A 295 -5.70 7.31 -2.54
C TYR A 295 -5.23 6.58 -1.28
N GLN A 296 -6.19 6.08 -0.48
CA GLN A 296 -5.93 5.11 0.59
C GLN A 296 -6.92 3.94 0.50
N HIS A 297 -8.18 4.19 0.85
CA HIS A 297 -9.32 3.28 0.60
C HIS A 297 -10.35 3.89 -0.36
N TYR A 298 -10.35 5.22 -0.45
CA TYR A 298 -11.11 6.03 -1.38
C TYR A 298 -10.27 7.28 -1.69
N PHE A 299 -10.64 8.00 -2.75
CA PHE A 299 -9.96 9.23 -3.13
C PHE A 299 -10.48 10.42 -2.33
N TYR A 300 -9.56 11.26 -1.87
CA TYR A 300 -9.87 12.52 -1.17
C TYR A 300 -8.75 13.55 -1.37
N MET A 301 -9.05 14.82 -1.12
CA MET A 301 -8.07 15.89 -1.23
C MET A 301 -7.16 15.95 -0.01
N THR A 302 -5.85 16.07 -0.26
CA THR A 302 -4.82 16.35 0.73
C THR A 302 -3.95 17.54 0.33
N ASP A 303 -3.37 18.20 1.32
CA ASP A 303 -2.31 19.18 1.15
C ASP A 303 -0.96 18.47 1.19
N GLU A 304 -0.16 18.65 0.15
CA GLU A 304 1.10 17.95 -0.03
C GLU A 304 2.17 18.94 -0.48
N ASP A 305 3.43 18.71 -0.12
CA ASP A 305 4.54 19.52 -0.61
C ASP A 305 4.56 19.47 -2.15
N CYS A 306 4.56 20.64 -2.80
CA CYS A 306 4.47 20.75 -4.26
C CYS A 306 5.63 20.05 -5.01
N LEU A 307 6.74 19.73 -4.33
CA LEU A 307 7.89 19.00 -4.90
C LEU A 307 7.73 17.48 -4.88
N LEU A 308 6.71 16.95 -4.20
CA LEU A 308 6.43 15.51 -4.23
C LEU A 308 6.05 15.06 -5.64
N GLN A 309 6.37 13.82 -5.96
CA GLN A 309 6.09 13.24 -7.27
C GLN A 309 4.73 12.55 -7.27
N LYS A 310 3.77 13.08 -8.04
CA LYS A 310 2.44 12.49 -8.23
C LYS A 310 2.02 12.58 -9.70
N SER A 311 0.99 11.81 -10.04
CA SER A 311 0.47 11.69 -11.40
C SER A 311 -0.29 12.97 -11.79
N PRO A 312 -0.14 13.55 -12.99
CA PRO A 312 -0.95 14.69 -13.40
C PRO A 312 -2.39 14.24 -13.73
N LEU A 313 -3.39 14.95 -13.22
CA LEU A 313 -4.78 14.82 -13.65
C LEU A 313 -5.20 16.10 -14.39
N CYS A 314 -5.28 16.00 -15.72
CA CYS A 314 -5.54 17.15 -16.58
C CYS A 314 -6.98 17.16 -17.08
N VAL A 315 -7.48 18.37 -17.36
CA VAL A 315 -8.76 18.62 -18.04
C VAL A 315 -8.52 19.44 -19.30
N THR A 316 -9.29 19.19 -20.35
CA THR A 316 -9.27 20.02 -21.56
C THR A 316 -9.75 21.45 -21.25
N VAL A 317 -9.17 22.45 -21.91
CA VAL A 317 -9.53 23.88 -21.78
C VAL A 317 -10.38 24.35 -22.96
#